data_AF-A0A9X0CZL2-F1
#
_entry.id   AF-A0A9X0CZL2-F1
#
_cell.length_a   1.000
_cell.length_b   1.000
_cell.length_c   1.000
_cell.angle_alpha   90.00
_cell.angle_beta   90.00
_cell.angle_gamma   90.00
#
_symmetry.space_group_name_H-M   'P 1'
#
loop_
_entity.id
_entity.type
_entity.pdbx_description
1 polymer ?
#
loop_
_entity_poly.entity_id
_entity_poly.type
_entity_poly.pdbx_seq_one_letter_code
_entity_poly.pdbx_strand_id
1 'polypeptide(L)'
;LRRCIAGPFSPDLQISSRMFTITHDAKLIITAGHWDNSFRVFTTKGKQLTRIVAHTDVITCVSLDDDGHHLITGSRDTTSCLWGIAHQGGVAQELKRTPLQTFYGHDKPITCVAMSWELDMAVSGSQVGVSLNKLCEFYTFTVLQ
;
A
#
# COMPACT_ATOMS: atom_id res chain seq x y z
N LEU A 1 4.53 24.11 -11.54
CA LEU A 1 5.74 23.43 -11.01
C LEU A 1 5.51 21.93 -11.07
N ARG A 2 6.20 21.19 -11.96
CA ARG A 2 6.18 19.72 -11.98
C ARG A 2 7.30 19.18 -11.08
N ARG A 3 7.02 18.14 -10.30
CA ARG A 3 8.01 17.43 -9.48
C ARG A 3 7.98 15.96 -9.88
N CYS A 4 9.16 15.36 -10.05
CA CYS A 4 9.31 13.96 -10.42
C CYS A 4 9.72 13.17 -9.18
N ILE A 5 8.91 12.18 -8.80
CA ILE A 5 9.31 11.18 -7.82
C ILE A 5 9.95 10.05 -8.63
N ALA A 6 11.29 10.07 -8.69
CA ALA A 6 12.05 9.11 -9.46
C ALA A 6 12.33 7.85 -8.63
N GLY A 7 11.88 6.71 -9.16
CA GLY A 7 12.28 5.37 -8.76
C GLY A 7 12.02 4.46 -9.97
N PRO A 8 12.82 3.41 -10.21
CA PRO A 8 12.51 2.53 -11.33
C PRO A 8 11.24 1.78 -10.96
N PHE A 9 10.12 2.17 -11.57
CA PHE A 9 8.91 1.38 -11.49
C PHE A 9 9.15 0.07 -12.24
N SER A 10 8.55 -1.02 -11.76
CA SER A 10 8.61 -2.31 -12.45
C SER A 10 8.05 -2.14 -13.88
N PRO A 11 8.81 -2.52 -14.92
CA PRO A 11 8.39 -2.31 -16.31
C PRO A 11 7.14 -3.13 -16.67
N ASP A 12 6.93 -4.24 -15.98
CA ASP A 12 5.82 -5.17 -16.21
C ASP A 12 4.53 -4.73 -15.51
N LEU A 13 4.55 -3.59 -14.82
CA LEU A 13 3.42 -3.10 -14.04
C LEU A 13 2.86 -1.85 -14.70
N GLN A 14 1.56 -1.88 -15.05
CA GLN A 14 0.88 -0.68 -15.49
C GLN A 14 0.71 0.28 -14.32
N ILE A 15 1.41 1.42 -14.37
CA ILE A 15 1.32 2.47 -13.37
C ILE A 15 -0.14 2.92 -13.28
N SER A 16 -0.69 2.87 -12.07
CA SER A 16 -2.08 3.29 -11.80
C SER A 16 -2.14 4.09 -10.50
N SER A 17 -3.26 4.79 -10.28
CA SER A 17 -3.48 5.59 -9.07
C SER A 17 -3.36 4.77 -7.77
N ARG A 18 -3.64 3.46 -7.82
CA ARG A 18 -3.53 2.54 -6.68
C ARG A 18 -2.13 2.42 -6.09
N MET A 19 -1.09 2.83 -6.82
CA MET A 19 0.30 2.78 -6.35
C MET A 19 0.71 4.01 -5.54
N PHE A 20 -0.17 5.00 -5.43
CA PHE A 20 0.14 6.28 -4.82
C PHE A 20 -0.89 6.60 -3.76
N THR A 21 -0.45 7.11 -2.62
CA THR A 21 -1.33 7.72 -1.63
C THR A 21 -0.64 8.90 -0.96
N ILE A 22 -1.43 9.76 -0.35
CA ILE A 22 -0.98 10.98 0.33
C ILE A 22 -1.64 10.97 1.71
N THR A 23 -0.86 11.25 2.76
CA THR A 23 -1.41 11.38 4.11
C THR A 23 -2.39 12.55 4.20
N HIS A 24 -3.39 12.45 5.08
CA HIS A 24 -4.45 13.46 5.21
C HIS A 24 -3.92 14.87 5.53
N ASP A 25 -2.78 14.95 6.22
CA ASP A 25 -2.07 16.19 6.51
C ASP A 25 -1.26 16.78 5.33
N ALA A 26 -1.29 16.09 4.18
CA ALA A 26 -0.53 16.40 2.97
C ALA A 26 0.97 16.61 3.19
N LYS A 27 1.58 15.88 4.14
CA LYS A 27 3.02 15.92 4.39
C LYS A 27 3.79 14.83 3.67
N LEU A 28 3.19 13.64 3.57
CA LEU A 28 3.84 12.46 3.03
C LEU A 28 3.16 12.00 1.75
N ILE A 29 3.99 11.58 0.79
CA ILE A 29 3.57 10.87 -0.41
C ILE A 29 4.17 9.48 -0.31
N ILE A 30 3.32 8.47 -0.43
CA ILE A 30 3.70 7.06 -0.37
C ILE A 30 3.53 6.50 -1.78
N THR A 31 4.56 5.79 -2.25
CA THR A 31 4.60 5.23 -3.61
C THR A 31 4.99 3.75 -3.56
N ALA A 32 4.33 2.95 -4.39
CA ALA A 32 4.57 1.53 -4.61
C ALA A 32 4.92 1.27 -6.09
N GLY A 33 5.00 0.00 -6.49
CA GLY A 33 5.28 -0.40 -7.87
C GLY A 33 6.76 -0.42 -8.24
N HIS A 34 7.67 -0.30 -7.29
CA HIS A 34 9.12 -0.32 -7.52
C HIS A 34 9.61 -1.76 -7.77
N TRP A 35 10.57 -1.94 -8.68
CA TRP A 35 11.15 -3.26 -9.03
C TRP A 35 11.85 -3.97 -7.87
N ASP A 36 12.20 -3.22 -6.84
CA ASP A 36 12.97 -3.66 -5.68
C ASP A 36 12.07 -4.05 -4.50
N ASN A 37 10.79 -4.31 -4.79
CA ASN A 37 9.75 -4.74 -3.85
C ASN A 37 9.55 -3.78 -2.67
N SER A 38 9.95 -2.53 -2.85
CA SER A 38 9.83 -1.49 -1.83
C SER A 38 8.63 -0.60 -2.05
N PHE A 39 8.06 -0.12 -0.94
CA PHE A 39 7.33 1.15 -0.97
C PHE A 39 8.26 2.25 -0.45
N ARG A 40 8.00 3.47 -0.90
CA ARG A 40 8.83 4.64 -0.62
C ARG A 40 8.00 5.79 -0.14
N VAL A 41 8.54 6.49 0.85
CA VAL A 41 7.89 7.64 1.50
C VAL A 41 8.68 8.89 1.14
N PHE A 42 7.99 9.91 0.67
CA PHE A 42 8.53 11.19 0.30
C PHE A 42 7.84 12.30 1.07
N THR A 43 8.56 13.37 1.36
CA THR A 43 7.91 14.64 1.67
C THR A 43 7.19 15.18 0.43
N THR A 44 6.17 16.01 0.60
CA THR A 44 5.56 16.76 -0.52
C THR A 44 6.52 17.71 -1.24
N LYS A 45 7.71 17.97 -0.67
CA LYS A 45 8.81 18.69 -1.34
C LYS A 45 9.67 17.79 -2.24
N GLY A 46 9.40 16.49 -2.32
CA GLY A 46 10.11 15.52 -3.16
C GLY A 46 11.34 14.87 -2.52
N LYS A 47 11.64 15.16 -1.25
CA LYS A 47 12.72 14.46 -0.52
C LYS A 47 12.24 13.07 -0.11
N GLN A 48 12.93 12.01 -0.54
CA GLN A 48 12.72 10.66 -0.02
C GLN A 48 13.13 10.60 1.46
N LEU A 49 12.21 10.19 2.31
CA LEU A 49 12.46 9.98 3.74
C LEU A 49 12.87 8.54 3.99
N THR A 50 12.10 7.61 3.43
CA THR A 50 12.20 6.19 3.77
C THR A 50 11.97 5.32 2.53
N ARG A 51 12.67 4.19 2.50
CA ARG A 51 12.48 3.08 1.57
C ARG A 51 12.40 1.80 2.37
N ILE A 52 11.28 1.07 2.29
CA ILE A 52 11.06 -0.17 3.01
C ILE A 52 10.83 -1.29 2.00
N VAL A 53 11.72 -2.27 1.98
CA VAL A 53 11.51 -3.53 1.24
C VAL A 53 10.52 -4.34 2.05
N ALA A 54 9.27 -4.36 1.58
CA ALA A 54 8.12 -4.81 2.36
C ALA A 54 7.67 -6.22 1.99
N HIS A 55 7.97 -6.64 0.76
CA HIS A 55 7.39 -7.78 0.08
C HIS A 55 8.47 -8.57 -0.67
N THR A 56 8.19 -9.82 -1.03
CA THR A 56 9.12 -10.66 -1.82
C THR A 56 8.94 -10.48 -3.32
N ASP A 57 7.90 -9.77 -3.74
CA ASP A 57 7.64 -9.35 -5.12
C ASP A 57 7.05 -7.91 -5.12
N VAL A 58 6.77 -7.37 -6.30
CA VAL A 58 6.38 -5.99 -6.54
C VAL A 58 5.07 -5.65 -5.83
N ILE A 59 5.09 -4.55 -5.08
CA ILE A 59 3.91 -3.97 -4.44
C ILE A 59 3.04 -3.32 -5.52
N THR A 60 1.83 -3.82 -5.70
CA THR A 60 0.92 -3.42 -6.79
C THR A 60 -0.04 -2.31 -6.38
N CYS A 61 -0.33 -2.21 -5.09
CA CYS A 61 -1.32 -1.27 -4.56
C CYS A 61 -1.06 -0.90 -3.10
N VAL A 62 -1.52 0.29 -2.71
CA VAL A 62 -1.44 0.84 -1.36
C VAL A 62 -2.73 1.58 -1.02
N SER A 63 -3.13 1.57 0.25
CA SER A 63 -4.24 2.39 0.76
C SER A 63 -3.94 2.84 2.19
N LEU A 64 -4.35 4.07 2.52
CA LEU A 64 -4.40 4.53 3.92
C LEU A 64 -5.73 4.14 4.54
N ASP A 65 -5.78 4.18 5.86
CA ASP A 65 -7.01 4.20 6.63
C ASP A 65 -7.63 5.60 6.70
N ASP A 66 -8.87 5.66 7.21
CA ASP A 66 -9.65 6.90 7.32
C ASP A 66 -8.98 7.91 8.26
N ASP A 67 -8.27 7.44 9.29
CA ASP A 67 -7.57 8.29 10.27
C ASP A 67 -6.12 8.62 9.90
N GLY A 68 -5.57 8.02 8.84
CA GLY A 68 -4.17 8.22 8.40
C GLY A 68 -3.10 7.67 9.35
N HIS A 69 -3.47 6.76 10.25
CA HIS A 69 -2.55 6.10 11.19
C HIS A 69 -2.03 4.77 10.65
N HIS A 70 -2.66 4.23 9.63
CA HIS A 70 -2.33 2.94 9.07
C HIS A 70 -2.24 2.99 7.54
N LEU A 71 -1.40 2.11 7.02
CA LEU A 71 -1.25 1.87 5.59
C LEU A 71 -1.37 0.36 5.36
N ILE A 72 -2.11 -0.05 4.34
CA ILE A 72 -2.03 -1.41 3.80
C ILE A 72 -1.31 -1.40 2.45
N THR A 73 -0.45 -2.38 2.24
CA THR A 73 0.20 -2.68 0.96
C THR A 73 -0.29 -4.02 0.45
N GLY A 74 -0.50 -4.16 -0.86
CA GLY A 74 -0.78 -5.43 -1.53
C GLY A 74 0.26 -5.71 -2.62
N SER A 75 0.61 -6.99 -2.80
CA SER A 75 1.76 -7.40 -3.61
C SER A 75 1.46 -8.54 -4.58
N ARG A 76 2.34 -8.69 -5.58
CA ARG A 76 2.40 -9.86 -6.47
C ARG A 76 2.77 -11.14 -5.74
N ASP A 77 3.39 -11.05 -4.57
CA ASP A 77 3.71 -12.20 -3.71
C ASP A 77 2.49 -12.81 -3.00
N THR A 78 1.29 -12.34 -3.35
CA THR A 78 -0.02 -12.79 -2.84
C THR A 78 -0.28 -12.48 -1.37
N THR A 79 0.54 -11.63 -0.76
CA THR A 79 0.35 -11.13 0.60
C THR A 79 -0.02 -9.65 0.62
N SER A 80 -0.71 -9.25 1.69
CA SER A 80 -0.86 -7.85 2.05
C SER A 80 -0.30 -7.59 3.43
N CYS A 81 0.29 -6.41 3.65
CA CYS A 81 0.90 -6.04 4.92
C CYS A 81 0.27 -4.76 5.46
N LEU A 82 -0.03 -4.76 6.76
CA LEU A 82 -0.47 -3.59 7.52
C LEU A 82 0.74 -2.90 8.16
N TRP A 83 0.78 -1.58 8.07
CA TRP A 83 1.87 -0.76 8.57
C TRP A 83 1.31 0.36 9.45
N GLY A 84 2.02 0.65 10.55
CA GLY A 84 1.70 1.81 11.38
C GLY A 84 2.45 3.05 10.90
N ILE A 85 1.75 4.19 10.94
CA ILE A 85 2.30 5.52 10.69
C ILE A 85 2.43 6.23 12.03
N ALA A 86 3.65 6.65 12.37
CA ALA A 86 3.91 7.43 13.57
C ALA A 86 3.53 8.90 13.33
N HIS A 87 2.75 9.43 14.28
CA HIS A 87 2.36 10.83 14.32
C HIS A 87 3.05 11.55 15.49
N GLN A 88 3.55 12.75 15.24
CA GLN A 88 4.05 13.63 16.29
C GLN A 88 3.24 14.93 16.25
N GLY A 89 2.42 15.17 17.28
CA GLY A 89 1.53 16.34 17.33
C GLY A 89 0.46 16.35 16.23
N GLY A 90 -0.05 15.17 15.85
CA GLY A 90 -1.07 15.02 14.79
C GLY A 90 -0.53 15.13 13.36
N VAL A 91 0.79 15.08 13.18
CA VAL A 91 1.45 15.16 11.88
C VAL A 91 2.18 13.85 11.59
N ALA A 92 1.95 13.29 10.40
CA ALA A 92 2.58 12.06 9.95
C ALA A 92 4.09 12.28 9.71
N GLN A 93 4.93 11.50 10.38
CA GLN A 93 6.38 11.70 10.37
C GLN A 93 7.13 10.52 9.74
N GLU A 94 6.78 9.28 10.12
CA GLU A 94 7.52 8.09 9.70
C GLU A 94 6.60 6.85 9.63
N LEU A 95 6.90 5.92 8.72
CA LEU A 95 6.32 4.58 8.73
C LEU A 95 7.16 3.62 9.56
N LYS A 96 6.51 2.78 10.37
CA LYS A 96 7.16 1.67 11.07
C LYS A 96 7.87 0.76 10.04
N ARG A 97 9.09 0.35 10.36
CA ARG A 97 9.92 -0.48 9.46
C ARG A 97 9.50 -1.94 9.40
N THR A 98 8.74 -2.39 10.39
CA THR A 98 8.19 -3.73 10.46
C THR A 98 6.67 -3.64 10.28
N PRO A 99 6.06 -4.57 9.50
CA PRO A 99 4.62 -4.61 9.41
C PRO A 99 4.03 -4.91 10.79
N LEU A 100 2.87 -4.31 11.09
CA LEU A 100 2.06 -4.66 12.25
C LEU A 100 1.47 -6.06 12.07
N GLN A 101 1.07 -6.37 10.85
CA GLN A 101 0.48 -7.65 10.49
C GLN A 101 0.74 -7.98 9.02
N THR A 102 0.95 -9.26 8.72
CA THR A 102 0.96 -9.79 7.36
C THR A 102 -0.25 -10.69 7.17
N PHE A 103 -1.01 -10.44 6.12
CA PHE A 103 -2.19 -11.20 5.74
C PHE A 103 -1.85 -12.14 4.59
N TYR A 104 -2.21 -13.40 4.79
CA TYR A 104 -2.05 -14.49 3.82
C TYR A 104 -3.43 -14.97 3.38
N GLY A 105 -3.52 -15.61 2.21
CA GLY A 105 -4.73 -16.29 1.77
C GLY A 105 -5.03 -16.18 0.28
N HIS A 106 -4.50 -15.15 -0.40
CA HIS A 106 -4.63 -15.07 -1.86
C HIS A 106 -3.70 -16.07 -2.56
N ASP A 107 -4.22 -16.69 -3.62
CA ASP A 107 -3.45 -17.57 -4.51
C ASP A 107 -2.93 -16.84 -5.76
N LYS A 108 -3.29 -15.56 -5.90
CA LYS A 108 -2.96 -14.71 -7.05
C LYS A 108 -2.45 -13.34 -6.60
N PRO A 109 -1.71 -12.63 -7.47
CA PRO A 109 -1.28 -11.26 -7.21
C PRO A 109 -2.44 -10.38 -6.73
N ILE A 110 -2.22 -9.69 -5.62
CA ILE A 110 -3.16 -8.67 -5.15
C ILE A 110 -3.11 -7.51 -6.14
N THR A 111 -4.26 -6.95 -6.47
CA THR A 111 -4.44 -5.89 -7.47
C THR A 111 -5.05 -4.62 -6.88
N CYS A 112 -5.77 -4.74 -5.77
CA CYS A 112 -6.31 -3.63 -5.02
C CYS A 112 -6.42 -3.96 -3.53
N VAL A 113 -6.37 -2.92 -2.71
CA VAL A 113 -6.58 -2.95 -1.27
C VAL A 113 -7.39 -1.73 -0.86
N ALA A 114 -8.19 -1.86 0.19
CA ALA A 114 -8.93 -0.78 0.83
C ALA A 114 -8.98 -1.03 2.35
N MET A 115 -9.07 0.04 3.14
CA MET A 115 -9.19 -0.03 4.59
C MET A 115 -10.31 0.88 5.09
N SER A 116 -10.95 0.46 6.18
CA SER A 116 -11.74 1.32 7.04
C SER A 116 -11.39 1.02 8.49
N TRP A 117 -10.92 2.03 9.21
CA TRP A 117 -10.52 1.88 10.60
C TRP A 117 -11.74 1.85 11.53
N GLU A 118 -12.76 2.65 11.22
CA GLU A 118 -14.02 2.69 11.97
C GLU A 118 -14.72 1.32 12.00
N LEU A 119 -14.70 0.61 10.87
CA LEU A 119 -15.30 -0.71 10.71
C LEU A 119 -14.35 -1.86 11.06
N ASP A 120 -13.13 -1.55 11.50
CA ASP A 120 -12.08 -2.52 11.77
C ASP A 120 -11.90 -3.53 10.60
N MET A 121 -11.77 -3.00 9.39
CA MET A 121 -11.88 -3.80 8.17
C MET A 121 -10.80 -3.42 7.15
N ALA A 122 -10.13 -4.44 6.60
CA ALA A 122 -9.33 -4.33 5.39
C ALA A 122 -9.87 -5.29 4.32
N VAL A 123 -9.94 -4.82 3.07
CA VAL A 123 -10.38 -5.61 1.91
C VAL A 123 -9.26 -5.66 0.90
N SER A 124 -8.99 -6.84 0.35
CA SER A 124 -7.99 -7.05 -0.71
C SER A 124 -8.58 -7.88 -1.85
N GLY A 125 -8.23 -7.54 -3.09
CA GLY A 125 -8.71 -8.20 -4.29
C GLY A 125 -7.57 -8.65 -5.20
N SER A 126 -7.62 -9.89 -5.70
CA SER A 126 -6.61 -10.47 -6.59
C SER A 126 -7.07 -10.65 -8.04
N GLN A 127 -6.12 -10.88 -8.93
CA GLN A 127 -6.41 -11.11 -10.35
C GLN A 127 -7.07 -12.48 -10.58
N VAL A 128 -8.36 -12.49 -10.88
CA VAL A 128 -9.03 -13.69 -11.42
C VAL A 128 -9.05 -13.61 -12.95
N GLY A 129 -8.74 -14.72 -13.62
CA GLY A 129 -8.83 -14.83 -15.08
C GLY A 129 -10.27 -14.59 -15.55
N VAL A 130 -10.44 -13.71 -16.55
CA VAL A 130 -11.77 -13.28 -17.01
C VAL A 130 -12.56 -14.46 -17.58
N SER A 131 -13.59 -14.89 -16.86
CA SER A 131 -14.73 -15.60 -17.42
C SER A 131 -15.93 -14.68 -17.23
N LEU A 132 -16.76 -14.50 -18.27
CA LEU A 132 -17.84 -13.50 -18.37
C LEU A 132 -18.92 -13.55 -17.27
N ASN A 133 -18.79 -14.43 -16.27
CA ASN A 133 -19.49 -14.40 -15.01
C ASN A 133 -18.55 -14.97 -13.93
N LYS A 134 -18.01 -14.13 -13.03
CA LYS A 134 -17.74 -14.38 -11.59
C LYS A 134 -16.48 -13.69 -11.04
N LEU A 135 -16.75 -12.85 -10.03
CA LEU A 135 -16.08 -12.70 -8.73
C LEU A 135 -14.56 -12.43 -8.74
N CYS A 136 -14.20 -11.20 -8.37
CA CYS A 136 -12.92 -10.98 -7.69
C CYS A 136 -12.95 -11.74 -6.35
N GLU A 137 -11.90 -12.47 -6.01
CA GLU A 137 -11.74 -12.97 -4.64
C GLU A 137 -11.47 -11.78 -3.73
N PHE A 138 -12.44 -11.48 -2.86
CA PHE A 138 -12.29 -10.48 -1.82
C PHE A 138 -12.00 -11.19 -0.51
N TYR A 139 -10.86 -10.91 0.09
CA TYR A 139 -10.59 -11.29 1.47
C TYR A 139 -10.86 -10.09 2.35
N THR A 140 -11.75 -10.28 3.33
CA THR A 140 -11.98 -9.34 4.41
C THR A 140 -11.15 -9.78 5.59
N PHE A 141 -10.30 -8.89 6.10
CA PHE A 141 -9.53 -9.09 7.32
C PHE A 141 -10.02 -8.12 8.39
N THR A 142 -10.17 -8.61 9.62
CA THR A 142 -10.36 -7.77 10.81
C THR A 142 -8.99 -7.31 11.31
N VAL A 143 -8.83 -6.01 11.55
CA VAL A 143 -7.57 -5.41 12.00
C VAL A 143 -7.59 -5.33 13.53
N LEU A 144 -7.43 -6.49 14.18
CA LEU A 144 -7.52 -6.61 15.64
C LEU A 144 -6.73 -5.50 16.38
N GLN A 145 -7.43 -4.80 17.28
CA GLN A 145 -6.92 -3.72 18.15
C GLN A 145 -5.83 -4.18 19.12
#